data_AF-A0A1V5HPP6-F1
#
_entry.id   AF-A0A1V5HPP6-F1
#
_cell.length_a   1.000
_cell.length_b   1.000
_cell.length_c   1.000
_cell.angle_alpha   90.00
_cell.angle_beta   90.00
_cell.angle_gamma   90.00
#
_symmetry.space_group_name_H-M   'P 1'
#
loop_
_entity.id
_entity.type
_entity.pdbx_description
1 polymer ?
#
loop_
_entity_poly.entity_id
_entity_poly.type
_entity_poly.pdbx_seq_one_letter_code
_entity_poly.pdbx_strand_id
1 'polypeptide(L)'
;MTNQLSTKIVKLDLDVILANYNKPAFWKKSWTIFKSDTLTLVAEIVQIDVRSSLITMNIKSASSKYYDKKARKQANISWVNASLTIPFAEGNEYTKEKFQSDLVQCCIRVIRSIETELIEKFAEYRNAKTLAYVEAEKLREIAEAYLDANNVTNSEIREGYIEYYIANASIPRYELEVIKNYLHTVIPHQYLMCAAFIGTKEHYDNIAKSCHKTRKSTKIKLWLKMQELNTDEYVEEMKSALPAILG
;
A
#
# COMPACT_ATOMS: atom_id res chain seq x y z
N MET A 1 36.37 8.66 -8.25
CA MET A 1 35.29 9.21 -7.40
C MET A 1 34.98 8.20 -6.33
N THR A 2 35.30 8.51 -5.09
CA THR A 2 35.02 7.68 -3.90
C THR A 2 33.53 7.73 -3.59
N ASN A 3 32.81 6.64 -3.85
CA ASN A 3 31.42 6.48 -3.40
C ASN A 3 31.40 6.32 -1.87
N GLN A 4 31.47 7.43 -1.14
CA GLN A 4 31.09 7.44 0.27
C GLN A 4 29.58 7.26 0.33
N LEU A 5 29.13 6.02 0.61
CA LEU A 5 27.76 5.75 1.04
C LEU A 5 27.54 6.51 2.36
N SER A 6 26.98 7.71 2.28
CA SER A 6 26.66 8.54 3.45
C SER A 6 25.33 8.08 4.03
N THR A 7 25.28 6.86 4.56
CA THR A 7 24.14 6.42 5.35
C THR A 7 24.31 6.91 6.78
N LYS A 8 23.48 7.88 7.19
CA LYS A 8 23.40 8.33 8.58
C LYS A 8 22.23 7.64 9.27
N ILE A 9 22.54 6.90 10.32
CA ILE A 9 21.55 6.26 11.20
C ILE A 9 21.65 6.95 12.55
N VAL A 10 20.53 7.44 13.06
CA VAL A 10 20.43 7.72 14.50
C VAL A 10 19.70 6.54 15.10
N LYS A 11 20.40 5.80 15.98
CA LYS A 11 19.73 4.77 16.78
C LYS A 11 18.78 5.49 17.74
N LEU A 12 17.50 5.40 17.43
CA LEU A 12 16.45 5.75 18.37
C LEU A 12 16.44 4.68 19.46
N ASP A 13 16.51 5.09 20.73
CA ASP A 13 16.62 4.18 21.88
C ASP A 13 15.34 4.22 22.69
N LEU A 14 14.78 3.03 22.97
CA LEU A 14 13.58 2.87 23.78
C LEU A 14 13.74 3.49 25.17
N ASP A 15 14.89 3.31 25.81
CA ASP A 15 15.13 3.82 27.17
C ASP A 15 15.13 5.34 27.18
N VAL A 16 15.69 5.95 26.13
CA VAL A 16 15.70 7.41 25.97
C VAL A 16 14.27 7.93 25.81
N ILE A 17 13.41 7.22 25.07
CA ILE A 17 12.00 7.59 24.94
C ILE A 17 11.30 7.46 26.30
N LEU A 18 11.40 6.31 26.95
CA LEU A 18 10.72 6.04 28.23
C LEU A 18 11.21 6.94 29.38
N ALA A 19 12.47 7.37 29.36
CA ALA A 19 13.00 8.30 30.38
C ALA A 19 12.63 9.77 30.13
N ASN A 20 12.11 10.12 28.95
CA ASN A 20 11.88 11.52 28.56
C ASN A 20 10.49 11.82 28.00
N TYR A 21 9.61 10.82 27.82
CA TYR A 21 8.29 11.04 27.23
C TYR A 21 7.42 12.00 28.04
N ASN A 22 7.66 12.18 29.33
CA ASN A 22 6.94 13.13 30.18
C ASN A 22 7.47 14.58 30.09
N LYS A 23 8.53 14.83 29.32
CA LYS A 23 9.14 16.16 29.17
C LYS A 23 8.60 16.86 27.92
N PRO A 24 7.89 18.01 28.03
CA PRO A 24 7.32 18.71 26.87
C PRO A 24 8.33 19.08 25.78
N ALA A 25 9.58 19.38 26.15
CA ALA A 25 10.66 19.65 25.21
C ALA A 25 11.02 18.44 24.33
N PHE A 26 10.68 17.22 24.76
CA PHE A 26 10.89 15.98 24.02
C PHE A 26 9.79 15.74 22.97
N TRP A 27 8.57 16.25 23.17
CA TRP A 27 7.42 16.00 22.29
C TRP A 27 7.60 16.60 20.90
N LYS A 28 8.32 17.72 20.79
CA LYS A 28 8.58 18.41 19.52
C LYS A 28 9.78 17.84 18.76
N LYS A 29 10.44 16.82 19.28
CA LYS A 29 11.63 16.24 18.64
C LYS A 29 11.23 15.33 17.48
N SER A 30 12.06 15.37 16.45
CA SER A 30 12.01 14.45 15.31
C SER A 30 13.36 13.77 15.18
N TRP A 31 13.35 12.44 15.01
CA TRP A 31 14.56 11.63 14.93
C TRP A 31 14.70 11.04 13.54
N THR A 32 15.84 11.26 12.89
CA THR A 32 16.17 10.59 11.63
C THR A 32 16.57 9.14 11.89
N ILE A 33 15.67 8.20 11.60
CA ILE A 33 15.89 6.76 11.82
C ILE A 33 16.71 6.17 10.68
N PHE A 34 16.44 6.61 9.46
CA PHE A 34 17.03 6.11 8.24
C PHE A 34 17.33 7.26 7.28
N LYS A 35 18.49 7.23 6.63
CA LYS A 35 18.82 8.14 5.55
C LYS A 35 19.63 7.44 4.46
N SER A 36 19.08 7.41 3.25
CA SER A 36 19.77 7.12 2.00
C SER A 36 19.85 8.38 1.13
N ASP A 37 20.46 8.27 -0.05
CA ASP A 37 20.58 9.37 -1.01
C ASP A 37 19.23 9.90 -1.52
N THR A 38 18.17 9.08 -1.45
CA THR A 38 16.84 9.41 -2.00
C THR A 38 15.72 9.36 -0.98
N LEU A 39 15.94 8.78 0.20
CA LEU A 39 14.92 8.62 1.22
C LEU A 39 15.47 8.96 2.61
N THR A 40 14.77 9.83 3.33
CA THR A 40 14.98 10.06 4.76
C THR A 40 13.70 9.70 5.49
N LEU A 41 13.78 8.79 6.47
CA LEU A 41 12.68 8.46 7.37
C LEU A 41 12.92 9.08 8.74
N VAL A 42 11.85 9.66 9.28
CA VAL A 42 11.85 10.29 10.58
C VAL A 42 10.77 9.70 11.47
N ALA A 43 11.05 9.63 12.77
CA ALA A 43 10.06 9.36 13.80
C ALA A 43 9.77 10.62 14.61
N GLU A 44 8.53 10.75 15.07
CA GLU A 44 8.05 11.80 15.96
C GLU A 44 6.99 11.22 16.91
N ILE A 45 6.88 11.74 18.13
CA ILE A 45 5.77 11.40 19.03
C ILE A 45 4.54 12.17 18.57
N VAL A 46 3.42 11.49 18.37
CA VAL A 46 2.15 12.11 17.97
C VAL A 46 1.10 12.07 19.06
N GLN A 47 1.20 11.11 19.98
CA GLN A 47 0.25 10.96 21.07
C GLN A 47 0.91 10.30 22.27
N ILE A 48 0.53 10.73 23.47
CA ILE A 48 0.82 10.07 24.73
C ILE A 48 -0.52 9.87 25.43
N ASP A 49 -0.98 8.62 25.46
CA ASP A 49 -2.22 8.23 26.11
C ASP A 49 -1.93 7.75 27.53
N VAL A 50 -2.25 8.59 28.51
CA VAL A 50 -2.08 8.27 29.93
C VAL A 50 -3.12 7.30 30.47
N ARG A 51 -4.29 7.16 29.82
CA ARG A 51 -5.33 6.21 30.25
C ARG A 51 -4.95 4.79 29.86
N SER A 52 -4.44 4.63 28.65
CA SER A 52 -3.98 3.33 28.13
C SER A 52 -2.50 3.06 28.39
N SER A 53 -1.77 4.02 28.95
CA SER A 53 -0.31 3.95 29.15
C SER A 53 0.48 3.67 27.86
N LEU A 54 0.17 4.40 26.78
CA LEU A 54 0.77 4.20 25.46
C LEU A 54 1.40 5.49 24.91
N ILE A 55 2.58 5.39 24.32
CA ILE A 55 3.18 6.43 23.47
C ILE A 55 3.03 5.99 22.02
N THR A 56 2.39 6.81 21.20
CA THR A 56 2.31 6.58 19.75
C THR A 56 3.31 7.46 19.04
N MET A 57 4.18 6.82 18.25
CA MET A 57 5.11 7.47 17.35
C MET A 57 4.64 7.30 15.91
N ASN A 58 4.86 8.32 15.10
CA ASN A 58 4.64 8.26 13.67
C ASN A 58 5.98 8.20 12.93
N ILE A 59 6.11 7.23 12.03
CA ILE A 59 7.25 7.04 11.14
C ILE A 59 6.81 7.49 9.75
N LYS A 60 7.50 8.48 9.18
CA LYS A 60 7.15 9.05 7.86
C LYS A 60 8.40 9.44 7.09
N SER A 61 8.23 9.75 5.81
CA SER A 61 9.31 10.41 5.07
C SER A 61 9.43 11.88 5.49
N ALA A 62 10.67 12.38 5.56
CA ALA A 62 10.93 13.80 5.74
C ALA A 62 10.56 14.64 4.52
N SER A 63 10.45 14.02 3.33
CA SER A 63 10.04 14.67 2.09
C SER A 63 8.60 14.31 1.75
N SER A 64 7.90 15.21 1.08
CA SER A 64 6.57 14.92 0.49
C SER A 64 6.64 14.19 -0.85
N LYS A 65 7.85 14.05 -1.43
CA LYS A 65 8.07 13.43 -2.73
C LYS A 65 9.24 12.47 -2.68
N TYR A 66 9.11 11.35 -3.40
CA TYR A 66 10.20 10.42 -3.67
C TYR A 66 10.42 10.30 -5.17
N TYR A 67 11.68 10.35 -5.61
CA TYR A 67 12.06 10.21 -7.01
C TYR A 67 12.91 8.97 -7.21
N ASP A 68 12.39 8.00 -7.96
CA ASP A 68 13.19 6.88 -8.44
C ASP A 68 13.90 7.28 -9.74
N LYS A 69 15.21 7.50 -9.63
CA LYS A 69 16.07 7.85 -10.76
C LYS A 69 16.08 6.76 -11.83
N LYS A 70 15.99 5.48 -11.44
CA LYS A 70 16.10 4.34 -12.37
C LYS A 70 14.85 4.23 -13.24
N ALA A 71 13.66 4.25 -12.65
CA ALA A 71 12.41 4.22 -13.40
C ALA A 71 11.98 5.57 -13.96
N ARG A 72 12.68 6.67 -13.61
CA ARG A 72 12.29 8.06 -13.93
C ARG A 72 10.84 8.36 -13.51
N LYS A 73 10.48 7.91 -12.30
CA LYS A 73 9.13 8.04 -11.73
C LYS A 73 9.18 8.77 -10.40
N GLN A 74 8.09 9.48 -10.10
CA GLN A 74 7.92 10.18 -8.84
C GLN A 74 6.68 9.66 -8.10
N ALA A 75 6.82 9.45 -6.79
CA ALA A 75 5.72 9.18 -5.87
C ALA A 75 5.42 10.42 -5.03
N ASN A 76 4.13 10.69 -4.81
CA ASN A 76 3.69 11.64 -3.78
C ASN A 76 3.51 10.86 -2.48
N ILE A 77 4.19 11.29 -1.43
CA ILE A 77 4.33 10.52 -0.19
C ILE A 77 4.00 11.37 1.04
N SER A 78 3.31 12.50 0.87
CA SER A 78 2.93 13.40 1.97
C SER A 78 1.99 12.75 2.99
N TRP A 79 1.20 11.76 2.56
CA TRP A 79 0.30 10.97 3.42
C TRP A 79 0.91 9.65 3.90
N VAL A 80 2.10 9.29 3.39
CA VAL A 80 2.69 7.98 3.70
C VAL A 80 3.32 8.01 5.08
N ASN A 81 2.72 7.25 5.99
CA ASN A 81 3.21 7.10 7.34
C ASN A 81 2.90 5.70 7.90
N ALA A 82 3.52 5.37 9.03
CA ALA A 82 3.26 4.16 9.79
C ALA A 82 3.38 4.47 11.27
N SER A 83 2.46 3.97 12.08
CA SER A 83 2.47 4.19 13.52
C SER A 83 3.11 3.04 14.28
N LEU A 84 3.89 3.41 15.28
CA LEU A 84 4.49 2.53 16.28
C LEU A 84 3.92 2.90 17.65
N THR A 85 3.56 1.90 18.45
CA THR A 85 3.02 2.12 19.79
C THR A 85 3.93 1.48 20.82
N ILE A 86 4.28 2.24 21.86
CA ILE A 86 5.19 1.86 22.93
C ILE A 86 4.40 1.91 24.25
N PRO A 87 4.13 0.78 24.90
CA PRO A 87 3.53 0.80 26.23
C PRO A 87 4.55 1.27 27.27
N PHE A 88 4.07 2.00 28.27
CA PHE A 88 4.87 2.47 29.41
C PHE A 88 4.28 2.10 30.77
N ALA A 89 3.22 1.27 30.80
CA ALA A 89 2.66 0.75 32.03
C ALA A 89 3.70 -0.05 32.83
N GLU A 90 3.60 0.00 34.15
CA GLU A 90 4.45 -0.83 35.02
C GLU A 90 4.17 -2.32 34.78
N GLY A 91 5.22 -3.14 34.69
CA GLY A 91 5.10 -4.58 34.40
C GLY A 91 4.90 -4.95 32.92
N ASN A 92 5.01 -4.00 31.98
CA ASN A 92 4.97 -4.35 30.55
C ASN A 92 6.22 -5.13 30.11
N GLU A 93 6.06 -6.07 29.19
CA GLU A 93 7.15 -6.89 28.62
C GLU A 93 7.72 -6.30 27.31
N TYR A 94 7.53 -5.01 27.06
CA TYR A 94 7.96 -4.39 25.79
C TYR A 94 9.47 -4.12 25.80
N THR A 95 10.21 -5.03 25.17
CA THR A 95 11.67 -5.00 25.18
C THR A 95 12.26 -4.11 24.09
N LYS A 96 13.57 -3.82 24.20
CA LYS A 96 14.33 -3.10 23.17
C LYS A 96 14.32 -3.84 21.83
N GLU A 97 14.39 -5.17 21.86
CA GLU A 97 14.34 -6.01 20.67
C GLU A 97 12.98 -5.91 19.98
N LYS A 98 11.89 -5.92 20.77
CA LYS A 98 10.54 -5.72 20.24
C LYS A 98 10.38 -4.33 19.63
N PHE A 99 10.85 -3.29 20.32
CA PHE A 99 10.88 -1.93 19.80
C PHE A 99 11.63 -1.82 18.48
N GLN A 100 12.83 -2.39 18.40
CA GLN A 100 13.64 -2.38 17.18
C GLN A 100 12.94 -3.13 16.04
N SER A 101 12.34 -4.30 16.31
CA SER A 101 11.57 -5.06 15.33
C SER A 101 10.39 -4.24 14.79
N ASP A 102 9.61 -3.62 15.68
CA ASP A 102 8.45 -2.81 15.26
C ASP A 102 8.87 -1.57 14.48
N LEU A 103 9.97 -0.93 14.86
CA LEU A 103 10.55 0.22 14.17
C LEU A 103 10.95 -0.13 12.74
N VAL A 104 11.62 -1.28 12.54
CA VAL A 104 11.99 -1.79 11.22
C VAL A 104 10.74 -2.07 10.40
N GLN A 105 9.75 -2.76 10.97
CA GLN A 105 8.50 -3.05 10.28
C GLN A 105 7.78 -1.77 9.85
N CYS A 106 7.75 -0.72 10.68
CA CYS A 106 7.18 0.57 10.33
C CYS A 106 7.94 1.22 9.17
N CYS A 107 9.27 1.23 9.20
CA CYS A 107 10.09 1.76 8.11
C CYS A 107 9.82 1.00 6.79
N ILE A 108 9.75 -0.33 6.85
CA ILE A 108 9.45 -1.19 5.69
C ILE A 108 8.03 -0.92 5.16
N ARG A 109 7.05 -0.68 6.04
CA ARG A 109 5.69 -0.28 5.63
C ARG A 109 5.69 1.05 4.89
N VAL A 110 6.44 2.05 5.35
CA VAL A 110 6.58 3.33 4.64
C VAL A 110 7.22 3.10 3.27
N ILE A 111 8.35 2.40 3.19
CA ILE A 111 9.03 2.08 1.91
C ILE A 111 8.07 1.34 0.96
N ARG A 112 7.27 0.41 1.49
CA ARG A 112 6.25 -0.32 0.74
C ARG A 112 5.19 0.58 0.15
N SER A 113 4.66 1.52 0.93
CA SER A 113 3.69 2.49 0.44
C SER A 113 4.29 3.40 -0.64
N ILE A 114 5.56 3.83 -0.48
CA ILE A 114 6.27 4.60 -1.52
C ILE A 114 6.40 3.77 -2.79
N GLU A 115 6.75 2.49 -2.67
CA GLU A 115 6.87 1.60 -3.84
C GLU A 115 5.54 1.39 -4.53
N THR A 116 4.45 1.19 -3.79
CA THR A 116 3.09 1.11 -4.34
C THR A 116 2.77 2.34 -5.19
N GLU A 117 3.00 3.55 -4.67
CA GLU A 117 2.79 4.80 -5.42
C GLU A 117 3.60 4.87 -6.73
N LEU A 118 4.82 4.32 -6.74
CA LEU A 118 5.62 4.20 -7.97
C LEU A 118 5.01 3.17 -8.93
N ILE A 119 4.55 2.03 -8.42
CA ILE A 119 3.92 0.94 -9.19
C ILE A 119 2.66 1.45 -9.90
N GLU A 120 1.88 2.30 -9.25
CA GLU A 120 0.67 2.87 -9.85
C GLU A 120 0.95 3.71 -11.11
N LYS A 121 2.18 4.19 -11.29
CA LYS A 121 2.58 4.94 -12.49
C LYS A 121 3.00 4.03 -13.65
N PHE A 122 3.03 2.71 -13.49
CA PHE A 122 3.35 1.78 -14.59
C PHE A 122 2.13 1.58 -15.49
N ALA A 123 2.40 1.38 -16.80
CA ALA A 123 1.33 1.14 -17.78
C ALA A 123 0.51 -0.11 -17.44
N GLU A 124 1.16 -1.16 -16.94
CA GLU A 124 0.51 -2.41 -16.55
C GLU A 124 -0.53 -2.22 -15.44
N TYR A 125 -0.23 -1.40 -14.43
CA TYR A 125 -1.20 -1.05 -13.39
C TYR A 125 -2.38 -0.25 -13.95
N ARG A 126 -2.09 0.77 -14.78
CA ARG A 126 -3.14 1.60 -15.40
C ARG A 126 -4.07 0.76 -16.28
N ASN A 127 -3.51 -0.14 -17.09
CA ASN A 127 -4.29 -1.05 -17.92
C ASN A 127 -5.16 -1.99 -17.07
N ALA A 128 -4.62 -2.53 -15.96
CA ALA A 128 -5.39 -3.36 -15.03
C ALA A 128 -6.57 -2.59 -14.40
N LYS A 129 -6.34 -1.33 -14.00
CA LYS A 129 -7.38 -0.47 -13.45
C LYS A 129 -8.45 -0.12 -14.50
N THR A 130 -8.04 0.15 -15.74
CA THR A 130 -8.98 0.41 -16.85
C THR A 130 -9.83 -0.81 -17.18
N LEU A 131 -9.26 -2.02 -17.13
CA LEU A 131 -10.02 -3.24 -17.42
C LEU A 131 -11.22 -3.42 -16.49
N ALA A 132 -11.07 -3.14 -15.18
CA ALA A 132 -12.19 -3.21 -14.24
C ALA A 132 -13.30 -2.20 -14.57
N TYR A 133 -12.94 -1.02 -15.07
CA TYR A 133 -13.92 -0.03 -15.54
C TYR A 133 -14.64 -0.51 -16.81
N VAL A 134 -13.89 -1.06 -17.77
CA VAL A 134 -14.47 -1.61 -19.00
C VAL A 134 -15.45 -2.75 -18.70
N GLU A 135 -15.12 -3.64 -17.78
CA GLU A 135 -16.02 -4.72 -17.34
C GLU A 135 -17.29 -4.16 -16.67
N ALA A 136 -17.15 -3.17 -15.79
CA ALA A 136 -18.31 -2.53 -15.14
C ALA A 136 -19.25 -1.85 -16.14
N GLU A 137 -18.71 -1.13 -17.14
CA GLU A 137 -19.52 -0.53 -18.21
C GLU A 137 -20.22 -1.60 -19.06
N LYS A 138 -19.55 -2.73 -19.32
CA LYS A 138 -20.18 -3.84 -20.05
C LYS A 138 -21.37 -4.43 -19.30
N LEU A 139 -21.23 -4.60 -17.99
CA LEU A 139 -22.31 -5.05 -17.12
C LEU A 139 -23.46 -4.04 -17.05
N ARG A 140 -23.14 -2.73 -17.05
CA ARG A 140 -24.14 -1.66 -17.16
C ARG A 140 -24.95 -1.79 -18.46
N GLU A 141 -24.28 -1.94 -19.60
CA GLU A 141 -24.96 -2.13 -20.90
C GLU A 141 -25.90 -3.35 -20.90
N ILE A 142 -25.46 -4.47 -20.29
CA ILE A 142 -26.27 -5.69 -20.17
C ILE A 142 -27.52 -5.44 -19.31
N ALA A 143 -27.36 -4.79 -18.15
CA ALA A 143 -28.45 -4.49 -17.25
C ALA A 143 -29.43 -3.47 -17.86
N GLU A 144 -28.94 -2.44 -18.55
CA GLU A 144 -29.78 -1.46 -19.26
C GLU A 144 -30.65 -2.15 -20.33
N ALA A 145 -30.06 -3.00 -21.16
CA ALA A 145 -30.79 -3.75 -22.17
C ALA A 145 -31.86 -4.66 -21.56
N TYR A 146 -31.57 -5.29 -20.42
CA TYR A 146 -32.54 -6.11 -19.70
C TYR A 146 -33.70 -5.28 -19.13
N LEU A 147 -33.41 -4.12 -18.54
CA LEU A 147 -34.42 -3.21 -18.00
C LEU A 147 -35.31 -2.62 -19.10
N ASP A 148 -34.73 -2.30 -20.26
CA ASP A 148 -35.46 -1.84 -21.43
C ASP A 148 -36.41 -2.92 -21.96
N ALA A 149 -35.95 -4.17 -22.05
CA ALA A 149 -36.80 -5.29 -22.44
C ALA A 149 -37.97 -5.54 -21.48
N ASN A 150 -37.83 -5.14 -20.21
CA ASN A 150 -38.87 -5.24 -19.18
C ASN A 150 -39.66 -3.93 -18.99
N ASN A 151 -39.47 -2.93 -19.85
CA ASN A 151 -40.15 -1.63 -19.81
C ASN A 151 -40.00 -0.88 -18.46
N VAL A 152 -38.87 -1.03 -17.77
CA VAL A 152 -38.61 -0.29 -16.53
C VAL A 152 -38.14 1.12 -16.88
N THR A 153 -38.99 2.12 -16.66
CA THR A 153 -38.70 3.53 -17.04
C THR A 153 -38.24 4.41 -15.88
N ASN A 154 -38.49 4.01 -14.63
CA ASN A 154 -38.12 4.80 -13.46
C ASN A 154 -36.59 4.81 -13.28
N SER A 155 -35.97 5.99 -13.41
CA SER A 155 -34.52 6.17 -13.37
C SER A 155 -33.87 5.74 -12.06
N GLU A 156 -34.52 5.96 -10.91
CA GLU A 156 -33.97 5.60 -9.60
C GLU A 156 -33.93 4.08 -9.42
N ILE A 157 -35.00 3.39 -9.84
CA ILE A 157 -35.06 1.93 -9.83
C ILE A 157 -34.00 1.34 -10.77
N ARG A 158 -33.83 1.94 -11.95
CA ARG A 158 -32.82 1.51 -12.92
C ARG A 158 -31.41 1.62 -12.37
N GLU A 159 -31.03 2.79 -11.84
CA GLU A 159 -29.68 3.00 -11.32
C GLU A 159 -29.42 2.09 -10.11
N GLY A 160 -30.37 1.98 -9.18
CA GLY A 160 -30.23 1.09 -8.03
C GLY A 160 -30.09 -0.39 -8.43
N TYR A 161 -30.80 -0.83 -9.47
CA TYR A 161 -30.67 -2.18 -10.02
C TYR A 161 -29.29 -2.40 -10.66
N ILE A 162 -28.82 -1.46 -11.48
CA ILE A 162 -27.52 -1.52 -12.17
C ILE A 162 -26.38 -1.55 -11.13
N GLU A 163 -26.42 -0.65 -10.14
CA GLU A 163 -25.43 -0.61 -9.06
C GLU A 163 -25.39 -1.93 -8.28
N TYR A 164 -26.55 -2.47 -7.93
CA TYR A 164 -26.65 -3.75 -7.24
C TYR A 164 -26.07 -4.89 -8.09
N TYR A 165 -26.39 -4.95 -9.37
CA TYR A 165 -25.88 -5.98 -10.28
C TYR A 165 -24.35 -5.91 -10.41
N ILE A 166 -23.80 -4.73 -10.70
CA ILE A 166 -22.35 -4.51 -10.84
C ILE A 166 -21.61 -4.85 -9.54
N ALA A 167 -22.17 -4.45 -8.38
CA ALA A 167 -21.56 -4.73 -7.08
C ALA A 167 -21.47 -6.25 -6.79
N ASN A 168 -22.39 -7.05 -7.31
CA ASN A 168 -22.42 -8.50 -7.10
C ASN A 168 -21.68 -9.31 -8.18
N ALA A 169 -21.32 -8.70 -9.32
CA ALA A 169 -20.67 -9.38 -10.45
C ALA A 169 -19.20 -9.81 -10.21
N SER A 170 -18.64 -9.58 -9.01
CA SER A 170 -17.29 -10.04 -8.62
C SER A 170 -16.18 -9.63 -9.61
N ILE A 171 -16.18 -8.37 -10.05
CA ILE A 171 -15.18 -7.82 -10.99
C ILE A 171 -13.75 -8.02 -10.44
N PRO A 172 -12.87 -8.73 -11.17
CA PRO A 172 -11.52 -9.01 -10.69
C PRO A 172 -10.66 -7.76 -10.51
N ARG A 173 -9.95 -7.70 -9.37
CA ARG A 173 -9.05 -6.59 -9.03
C ARG A 173 -7.60 -6.84 -9.45
N TYR A 174 -7.35 -6.89 -10.76
CA TYR A 174 -6.02 -7.16 -11.31
C TYR A 174 -4.97 -6.11 -10.91
N GLU A 175 -5.36 -4.89 -10.56
CA GLU A 175 -4.45 -3.85 -10.09
C GLU A 175 -3.74 -4.25 -8.79
N LEU A 176 -4.42 -4.99 -7.92
CA LEU A 176 -3.83 -5.56 -6.70
C LEU A 176 -2.83 -6.66 -7.02
N GLU A 177 -3.09 -7.47 -8.05
CA GLU A 177 -2.16 -8.49 -8.53
C GLU A 177 -0.89 -7.84 -9.10
N VAL A 178 -1.02 -6.76 -9.88
CA VAL A 178 0.12 -5.99 -10.39
C VAL A 178 0.96 -5.44 -9.23
N ILE A 179 0.34 -4.84 -8.21
CA ILE A 179 1.05 -4.38 -7.00
C ILE A 179 1.83 -5.54 -6.37
N LYS A 180 1.17 -6.67 -6.10
CA LYS A 180 1.80 -7.85 -5.48
C LYS A 180 3.00 -8.37 -6.28
N ASN A 181 2.88 -8.38 -7.60
CA ASN A 181 3.93 -8.87 -8.50
C ASN A 181 5.15 -7.94 -8.53
N TYR A 182 4.94 -6.62 -8.48
CA TYR A 182 6.01 -5.62 -8.54
C TYR A 182 6.65 -5.30 -7.18
N LEU A 183 5.92 -5.46 -6.07
CA LEU A 183 6.41 -5.11 -4.74
C LEU A 183 7.76 -5.77 -4.43
N HIS A 184 8.67 -5.04 -3.78
CA HIS A 184 10.06 -5.40 -3.50
C HIS A 184 11.00 -5.46 -4.70
N THR A 185 10.54 -5.14 -5.92
CA THR A 185 11.38 -5.23 -7.14
C THR A 185 11.66 -3.89 -7.79
N VAL A 186 10.94 -2.82 -7.44
CA VAL A 186 11.10 -1.48 -8.02
C VAL A 186 12.18 -0.70 -7.26
N ILE A 187 12.12 -0.70 -5.92
CA ILE A 187 13.12 -0.05 -5.05
C ILE A 187 13.75 -1.00 -4.01
N PRO A 188 14.23 -2.21 -4.42
CA PRO A 188 14.75 -3.23 -3.49
C PRO A 188 15.86 -2.71 -2.57
N HIS A 189 16.70 -1.82 -3.08
CA HIS A 189 17.81 -1.23 -2.34
C HIS A 189 17.35 -0.49 -1.08
N GLN A 190 16.22 0.22 -1.09
CA GLN A 190 15.72 0.90 0.11
C GLN A 190 15.31 -0.08 1.20
N TYR A 191 14.66 -1.18 0.83
CA TYR A 191 14.30 -2.25 1.76
C TYR A 191 15.54 -2.90 2.36
N LEU A 192 16.50 -3.29 1.52
CA LEU A 192 17.73 -3.96 1.94
C LEU A 192 18.57 -3.06 2.84
N MET A 193 18.75 -1.79 2.48
CA MET A 193 19.46 -0.82 3.32
C MET A 193 18.75 -0.63 4.66
N CYS A 194 17.43 -0.41 4.66
CA CYS A 194 16.67 -0.25 5.89
C CYS A 194 16.82 -1.47 6.82
N ALA A 195 16.69 -2.68 6.28
CA ALA A 195 16.82 -3.91 7.05
C ALA A 195 18.26 -4.14 7.55
N ALA A 196 19.28 -3.83 6.74
CA ALA A 196 20.69 -3.99 7.12
C ALA A 196 21.13 -3.01 8.22
N PHE A 197 20.61 -1.79 8.19
CA PHE A 197 21.08 -0.70 9.04
C PHE A 197 20.28 -0.51 10.33
N ILE A 198 19.01 -0.90 10.33
CA ILE A 198 18.12 -0.76 11.50
C ILE A 198 17.74 -2.14 12.05
N GLY A 199 17.65 -3.16 11.20
CA GLY A 199 17.16 -4.47 11.58
C GLY A 199 18.23 -5.43 12.08
N THR A 200 17.77 -6.64 12.35
CA THR A 200 18.64 -7.80 12.63
C THR A 200 18.99 -8.53 11.34
N LYS A 201 19.94 -9.45 11.40
CA LYS A 201 20.26 -10.35 10.28
C LYS A 201 19.02 -11.06 9.74
N GLU A 202 18.14 -11.52 10.62
CA GLU A 202 16.88 -12.17 10.25
C GLU A 202 15.96 -11.24 9.44
N HIS A 203 15.82 -9.98 9.85
CA HIS A 203 15.05 -8.98 9.08
C HIS A 203 15.62 -8.83 7.67
N TYR A 204 16.95 -8.71 7.56
CA TYR A 204 17.62 -8.60 6.27
C TYR A 204 17.39 -9.83 5.39
N ASP A 205 17.59 -11.03 5.92
CA ASP A 205 17.45 -12.28 5.18
C ASP A 205 16.00 -12.47 4.66
N ASN A 206 15.00 -12.13 5.47
CA ASN A 206 13.59 -12.19 5.08
C ASN A 206 13.23 -11.19 3.97
N ILE A 207 13.76 -9.97 4.06
CA ILE A 207 13.57 -8.94 3.03
C ILE A 207 14.33 -9.28 1.74
N ALA A 208 15.53 -9.84 1.85
CA ALA A 208 16.34 -10.24 0.70
C ALA A 208 15.65 -11.34 -0.11
N LYS A 209 15.05 -12.35 0.54
CA LYS A 209 14.22 -13.36 -0.14
C LYS A 209 13.10 -12.72 -0.97
N SER A 210 12.46 -11.69 -0.44
CA SER A 210 11.37 -10.97 -1.12
C SER A 210 11.86 -10.13 -2.30
N CYS A 211 13.05 -9.53 -2.19
CA CYS A 211 13.67 -8.71 -3.24
C CYS A 211 14.24 -9.55 -4.40
N HIS A 212 14.61 -10.82 -4.16
CA HIS A 212 15.12 -11.73 -5.18
C HIS A 212 14.04 -12.45 -6.00
N LYS A 213 12.75 -12.22 -5.72
CA LYS A 213 11.68 -12.89 -6.47
C LYS A 213 11.67 -12.45 -7.94
N THR A 214 11.38 -13.39 -8.83
CA THR A 214 11.14 -13.08 -10.25
C THR A 214 9.80 -12.37 -10.40
N ARG A 215 9.80 -11.19 -11.03
CA ARG A 215 8.58 -10.43 -11.32
C ARG A 215 7.70 -11.22 -12.29
N LYS A 216 6.47 -11.51 -11.88
CA LYS A 216 5.44 -12.10 -12.77
C LYS A 216 4.74 -10.97 -13.52
N SER A 217 4.54 -11.15 -14.83
CA SER A 217 3.78 -10.22 -15.66
C SER A 217 2.30 -10.59 -15.62
N THR A 218 1.43 -9.61 -15.40
CA THR A 218 -0.03 -9.72 -15.49
C THR A 218 -0.53 -9.39 -16.90
N LYS A 219 0.32 -8.85 -17.79
CA LYS A 219 -0.08 -8.41 -19.15
C LYS A 219 -0.88 -9.44 -19.96
N ILE A 220 -0.45 -10.70 -19.98
CA ILE A 220 -1.14 -11.75 -20.76
C ILE A 220 -2.53 -12.02 -20.17
N LYS A 221 -2.65 -12.06 -18.84
CA LYS A 221 -3.94 -12.22 -18.17
C LYS A 221 -4.89 -11.06 -18.49
N LEU A 222 -4.39 -9.82 -18.41
CA LEU A 222 -5.19 -8.63 -18.77
C LEU A 222 -5.66 -8.69 -20.22
N TRP A 223 -4.79 -9.11 -21.13
CA TRP A 223 -5.12 -9.25 -22.55
C TRP A 223 -6.18 -10.33 -22.78
N LEU A 224 -6.03 -11.52 -22.16
CA LEU A 224 -7.01 -12.61 -22.26
C LEU A 224 -8.39 -12.18 -21.75
N LYS A 225 -8.45 -11.55 -20.57
CA LYS A 225 -9.72 -11.08 -20.01
C LYS A 225 -10.36 -10.01 -20.91
N MET A 226 -9.58 -9.11 -21.50
CA MET A 226 -10.12 -8.13 -22.45
C MET A 226 -10.73 -8.80 -23.70
N GLN A 227 -10.17 -9.91 -24.18
CA GLN A 227 -10.77 -10.66 -25.29
C GLN A 227 -12.09 -11.33 -24.86
N GLU A 228 -12.10 -11.93 -23.66
CA GLU A 228 -13.27 -12.59 -23.07
C GLU A 228 -14.47 -11.65 -22.92
N LEU A 229 -14.26 -10.40 -22.47
CA LEU A 229 -15.34 -9.41 -22.31
C LEU A 229 -16.11 -9.09 -23.61
N ASN A 230 -15.53 -9.40 -24.77
CA ASN A 230 -16.12 -9.13 -26.08
C ASN A 230 -16.77 -10.38 -26.70
N THR A 231 -16.84 -11.51 -26.00
CA THR A 231 -17.47 -12.72 -26.52
C THR A 231 -18.97 -12.74 -26.22
N ASP A 232 -19.75 -13.35 -27.11
CA ASP A 232 -21.17 -13.60 -26.87
C ASP A 232 -21.39 -14.52 -25.66
N GLU A 233 -20.47 -15.47 -25.44
CA GLU A 233 -20.48 -16.37 -24.28
C GLU A 233 -20.46 -15.60 -22.97
N TYR A 234 -19.57 -14.61 -22.84
CA TYR A 234 -19.51 -13.76 -21.66
C TYR A 234 -20.81 -12.97 -21.45
N VAL A 235 -21.36 -12.39 -22.53
CA VAL A 235 -22.61 -11.63 -22.46
C VAL A 235 -23.78 -12.51 -21.98
N GLU A 236 -23.91 -13.73 -22.51
CA GLU A 236 -24.97 -14.66 -22.12
C GLU A 236 -24.80 -15.20 -20.69
N GLU A 237 -23.56 -15.46 -20.27
CA GLU A 237 -23.27 -15.82 -18.87
C GLU A 237 -23.70 -14.68 -17.92
N MET A 238 -23.30 -13.45 -18.24
CA MET A 238 -23.61 -12.28 -17.41
C MET A 238 -25.11 -11.95 -17.39
N LYS A 239 -25.82 -12.10 -18.52
CA LYS A 239 -27.28 -12.01 -18.56
C LYS A 239 -27.95 -13.04 -17.66
N SER A 240 -27.44 -14.26 -17.62
CA SER A 240 -27.98 -15.34 -16.77
C SER A 240 -27.80 -15.04 -15.27
N ALA A 241 -26.84 -14.17 -14.92
CA ALA A 241 -26.59 -13.72 -13.55
C ALA A 241 -27.41 -12.48 -13.15
N LEU A 242 -28.28 -11.95 -14.03
CA LEU A 242 -29.10 -10.79 -13.71
C LEU A 242 -30.12 -11.11 -12.60
N PRO A 243 -30.20 -10.29 -11.53
CA PRO A 243 -31.21 -10.42 -10.50
C PRO A 243 -32.62 -10.28 -11.06
N ALA A 244 -33.60 -10.99 -10.49
CA ALA A 244 -35.00 -10.75 -10.84
C ALA A 244 -35.41 -9.31 -10.49
N ILE A 245 -36.22 -8.68 -11.34
CA ILE A 245 -36.82 -7.38 -11.03
C ILE A 245 -37.83 -7.59 -9.91
N LEU A 246 -37.52 -7.09 -8.71
CA LEU A 246 -38.50 -7.04 -7.62
C LEU A 246 -39.50 -5.92 -7.97
N GLY A 247 -40.73 -6.33 -8.29
CA GLY A 247 -41.85 -5.43 -8.56
C GLY A 247 -42.39 -4.73 -7.33
#